data_AF-A0A3N4JVV5-F1
#
_entry.id   AF-A0A3N4JVV5-F1
#
_cell.length_a   1.000
_cell.length_b   1.000
_cell.length_c   1.000
_cell.angle_alpha   90.00
_cell.angle_beta   90.00
_cell.angle_gamma   90.00
#
_symmetry.space_group_name_H-M   'P 1'
#
loop_
_entity.id
_entity.type
_entity.pdbx_description
1 polymer ?
#
loop_
_entity_poly.entity_id
_entity_poly.type
_entity_poly.pdbx_seq_one_letter_code
_entity_poly.pdbx_strand_id
1 'polypeptide(L)' 'IEEHCYPRAMEIDSTKLDPGNLSSQDSVLESCFGLAMIDKETSTVRLSHSTFGEYLR' A
#
# COMPACT_ATOMS: atom_id res chain seq x y z
N ILE A 1 12.08 -20.37 -3.70
CA ILE A 1 11.35 -19.09 -3.56
C ILE A 1 11.75 -18.28 -4.78
N GLU A 2 10.90 -18.25 -5.80
CA GLU A 2 11.16 -17.46 -7.00
C GLU A 2 10.89 -16.00 -6.63
N GLU A 3 11.94 -15.20 -6.62
CA GLU A 3 11.84 -13.75 -6.44
C GLU A 3 11.36 -13.16 -7.77
N HIS A 4 10.05 -12.95 -7.88
CA HIS A 4 9.48 -12.27 -9.04
C HIS A 4 9.92 -10.80 -8.99
N CYS A 5 10.86 -10.45 -9.86
CA CYS A 5 11.31 -9.08 -10.07
C CYS A 5 10.21 -8.31 -10.81
N TYR A 6 9.20 -7.84 -10.07
CA TYR A 6 8.13 -7.03 -10.64
C TYR A 6 8.70 -5.68 -11.10
N PRO A 7 8.23 -5.16 -12.26
CA PRO A 7 8.55 -3.80 -12.66
C PRO A 7 8.18 -2.84 -11.54
N ARG A 8 9.06 -1.89 -11.29
CA ARG A 8 9.03 -1.10 -10.08
C ARG A 8 7.79 -0.19 -10.10
N ALA A 9 6.81 -0.52 -9.26
CA ALA A 9 5.56 0.24 -9.15
C ALA A 9 5.75 1.70 -8.70
N MET A 10 6.93 2.06 -8.19
CA MET A 10 7.23 3.40 -7.67
C MET A 10 8.72 3.74 -7.81
N GLU A 11 9.05 4.97 -8.21
CA GLU A 11 10.42 5.48 -8.17
C GLU A 11 10.91 5.70 -6.72
N ILE A 12 12.23 5.73 -6.46
CA ILE A 12 12.73 6.07 -5.11
C ILE A 12 12.36 7.54 -4.92
N ASP A 13 11.89 7.92 -3.73
CA ASP A 13 11.48 9.30 -3.39
C ASP A 13 10.24 9.84 -4.12
N SER A 14 9.55 9.00 -4.89
CA SER A 14 8.23 9.33 -5.44
C SER A 14 7.12 8.95 -4.46
N THR A 15 6.09 9.78 -4.37
CA THR A 15 4.83 9.45 -3.68
C THR A 15 3.75 8.94 -4.64
N LYS A 16 4.08 8.82 -5.93
CA LYS A 16 3.17 8.39 -7.00
C LYS A 16 3.51 6.99 -7.47
N LEU A 17 2.51 6.12 -7.39
CA LEU A 17 2.53 4.82 -8.04
C LEU A 17 2.35 5.00 -9.56
N ASP A 18 3.12 4.24 -10.34
CA ASP A 18 2.93 4.14 -11.78
C ASP A 18 1.85 3.10 -12.09
N PRO A 19 0.64 3.50 -12.52
CA PRO A 19 -0.45 2.56 -12.81
C PRO A 19 -0.11 1.60 -13.95
N GLY A 20 0.85 1.92 -14.82
CA GLY A 20 1.32 1.02 -15.87
C GLY A 20 2.18 -0.15 -15.36
N ASN A 21 2.73 -0.02 -14.15
CA ASN A 21 3.61 -1.01 -13.51
C ASN A 21 2.99 -1.69 -12.28
N LEU A 22 1.74 -1.37 -11.93
CA LEU A 22 1.04 -2.06 -10.86
C LEU A 22 0.58 -3.44 -11.33
N SER A 23 0.96 -4.48 -10.59
CA SER A 23 0.13 -5.69 -10.52
C SER A 23 -1.28 -5.30 -10.10
N SER A 24 -2.31 -6.06 -10.49
CA SER A 24 -3.73 -5.72 -10.29
C SER A 24 -4.05 -5.01 -8.95
N GLN A 25 -5.13 -4.21 -8.93
CA GLN A 25 -5.58 -3.51 -7.72
C GLN A 25 -5.66 -4.45 -6.50
N ASP A 26 -6.07 -5.69 -6.70
CA ASP A 26 -6.11 -6.71 -5.65
C ASP A 26 -4.74 -7.00 -5.04
N SER A 27 -3.68 -7.13 -5.83
CA SER A 27 -2.31 -7.36 -5.32
C SER A 27 -1.75 -6.17 -4.53
N VAL A 28 -2.14 -4.95 -4.91
CA VAL A 28 -1.77 -3.73 -4.17
C VAL A 28 -2.50 -3.70 -2.83
N LEU A 29 -3.80 -4.01 -2.83
CA LEU A 29 -4.58 -4.12 -1.60
C LEU A 29 -4.06 -5.25 -0.71
N GLU A 30 -3.66 -6.37 -1.28
CA GLU A 30 -3.05 -7.48 -0.55
C GLU A 30 -1.76 -7.09 0.15
N SER A 31 -0.91 -6.32 -0.53
CA SER A 31 0.34 -5.77 0.05
C SER A 31 0.08 -4.79 1.19
N CYS A 32 -1.10 -4.15 1.20
CA CYS A 32 -1.52 -3.24 2.26
C CYS A 32 -2.35 -3.91 3.37
N PHE A 33 -2.70 -5.20 3.25
CA PHE A 33 -3.43 -5.91 4.32
C PHE A 33 -2.60 -5.90 5.60
N GLY A 34 -3.22 -5.46 6.69
CA GLY A 34 -2.54 -5.32 7.98
C GLY A 34 -1.82 -3.98 8.18
N LEU A 35 -1.64 -3.16 7.14
CA LEU A 35 -1.14 -1.78 7.27
C LEU A 35 -2.25 -0.75 7.35
N ALA A 36 -3.35 -0.98 6.65
CA ALA A 36 -4.55 -0.15 6.70
C ALA A 36 -5.82 -0.99 6.82
N MET A 37 -6.84 -0.43 7.47
CA MET A 37 -8.17 -0.99 7.66
C MET A 37 -9.23 0.01 7.23
N ILE A 38 -10.35 -0.48 6.70
CA ILE A 38 -11.53 0.34 6.43
C ILE A 38 -12.43 0.29 7.65
N ASP A 39 -12.62 1.45 8.29
CA ASP A 39 -13.65 1.65 9.30
C ASP A 39 -15.01 1.67 8.60
N LYS A 40 -15.81 0.62 8.81
CA LYS A 40 -17.09 0.43 8.12
C LYS A 40 -18.17 1.44 8.53
N GLU A 41 -18.13 1.96 9.75
CA GLU A 41 -19.11 2.94 10.23
C GLU A 41 -18.92 4.30 9.56
N THR A 42 -17.67 4.71 9.41
CA THR A 42 -17.31 6.04 8.88
C THR A 42 -16.93 6.00 7.41
N SER A 43 -16.78 4.81 6.82
CA SER A 43 -16.21 4.58 5.48
C SER A 43 -14.84 5.26 5.30
N THR A 44 -14.05 5.31 6.38
CA THR A 44 -12.70 5.90 6.36
C THR A 44 -11.62 4.84 6.34
N VAL A 45 -10.51 5.13 5.66
CA VAL A 45 -9.30 4.31 5.72
C VAL A 45 -8.46 4.77 6.92
N ARG A 46 -8.12 3.84 7.80
CA ARG A 46 -7.27 4.07 8.98
C ARG A 46 -6.04 3.18 8.90
N LEU A 47 -4.91 3.66 9.41
CA LEU A 47 -3.72 2.84 9.55
C LEU A 47 -3.91 1.86 10.71
N SER A 48 -3.47 0.61 10.52
CA SER A 48 -3.68 -0.46 11.50
C SER A 48 -2.94 -0.26 12.80
N HIS A 49 -1.82 0.50 12.79
CA HIS A 49 -1.03 0.79 13.97
C HIS A 49 -0.75 2.28 14.09
N SER A 50 -0.94 2.85 15.29
CA SER A 50 -0.72 4.27 15.56
C SER A 50 0.73 4.70 15.26
N THR A 51 1.70 3.85 15.60
CA THR A 51 3.13 4.07 15.33
C THR A 51 3.44 4.23 13.85
N PHE A 52 2.69 3.58 12.96
CA PHE A 52 2.87 3.75 11.51
C PHE A 52 2.39 5.13 11.07
N GLY A 53 1.32 5.65 11.68
CA GLY A 53 0.87 7.03 11.47
C GLY A 53 1.85 8.06 12.01
N GLU A 54 2.55 7.77 13.10
CA GLU A 54 3.59 8.65 13.65
C GLU A 54 4.86 8.67 12.78
N TYR A 55 5.25 7.53 12.22
CA TYR A 55 6.41 7.44 11.32
C TYR A 55 6.21 8.21 10.00
N LEU A 56 4.97 8.24 9.49
CA LEU A 56 4.64 8.93 8.24
C LEU A 56 4.44 10.45 8.39
N ARG A 57 4.57 10.98 9.61
CA ARG A 57 4.32 12.38 9.93
C ARG A 57 5.61 13.19 9.94
#